data_AF-A0A0M0BUP0-F1
#
_entry.id   AF-A0A0M0BUP0-F1
#
_cell.length_a   1.000
_cell.length_b   1.000
_cell.length_c   1.000
_cell.angle_alpha   90.00
_cell.angle_beta   90.00
_cell.angle_gamma   90.00
#
_symmetry.space_group_name_H-M   'P 1'
#
loop_
_entity.id
_entity.type
_entity.pdbx_description
1 polymer ?
#
loop_
_entity_poly.entity_id
_entity_poly.type
_entity_poly.pdbx_seq_one_letter_code
_entity_poly.pdbx_strand_id
1 'polypeptide(L)'
;METKIFAAILIMLIIGLVSGYFIGNIFQQDQAPSLQEELDNKNQQIASLQTEVQDLEDQIDSKNNQITNLQTEIQTLQEQATAYSSQITSLQEEIQTLNSRISSLQSEVQSLNNQINQKNQQIADLEVEVEIMRISIEIEGVTWDAVADTVNVTVRNTGGVKVTVGAISLKETSGETWYSDASIEATGTIDAGEAMILIWDGAGLGFDLFPATSYTIQVDYYSNYTAQYSGVTPE
;
A
#
# COMPACT_ATOMS: atom_id res chain seq x y z
N MET A 1 137.19 56.49 15.82
CA MET A 1 136.35 55.90 14.74
C MET A 1 135.22 55.04 15.31
N GLU A 2 135.45 54.37 16.44
CA GLU A 2 134.54 53.40 17.06
C GLU A 2 133.19 53.95 17.56
N THR A 3 133.14 55.17 18.11
CA THR A 3 131.90 55.74 18.69
C THR A 3 130.81 56.01 17.64
N LYS A 4 131.21 56.35 16.41
CA LYS A 4 130.26 56.57 15.30
C LYS A 4 129.65 55.27 14.79
N ILE A 5 130.43 54.18 14.82
CA ILE A 5 129.98 52.84 14.41
C ILE A 5 128.97 52.29 15.42
N PHE A 6 129.26 52.41 16.72
CA PHE A 6 128.31 52.03 17.78
C PHE A 6 126.99 52.81 17.72
N ALA A 7 127.05 54.13 17.49
CA ALA A 7 125.86 54.95 17.32
C ALA A 7 125.02 54.52 16.10
N ALA A 8 125.67 54.18 14.98
CA ALA A 8 124.98 53.70 13.78
C ALA A 8 124.26 52.36 14.00
N ILE A 9 124.89 51.42 14.70
CA ILE A 9 124.30 50.11 15.03
C ILE A 9 123.11 50.28 15.97
N LEU A 10 123.23 51.13 17.00
CA LEU A 10 122.14 51.41 17.94
C LEU A 10 120.93 52.06 17.23
N ILE A 11 121.19 53.01 16.32
CA ILE A 11 120.15 53.64 15.50
C ILE A 11 119.46 52.61 14.62
N MET A 12 120.20 51.70 13.98
CA MET A 12 119.61 50.63 13.17
C MET A 12 118.75 49.66 14.00
N LEU A 13 119.18 49.30 15.21
CA LEU A 13 118.39 48.47 16.13
C LEU A 13 117.10 49.15 16.57
N ILE A 14 117.17 50.45 16.89
CA ILE A 14 116.00 51.25 17.25
C ILE A 14 115.05 51.37 16.05
N ILE A 15 115.55 51.62 14.84
CA ILE A 15 114.75 51.65 13.62
C ILE A 15 114.08 50.29 13.38
N GLY A 16 114.80 49.17 13.56
CA GLY A 16 114.26 47.82 13.44
C GLY A 16 113.13 47.53 14.44
N LEU A 17 113.31 47.89 15.71
CA LEU A 17 112.28 47.72 16.74
C LEU A 17 111.05 48.63 16.50
N VAL A 18 111.28 49.91 16.17
CA VAL A 18 110.21 50.87 15.90
C VAL A 18 109.43 50.48 14.65
N SER A 19 110.10 50.05 13.59
CA SER A 19 109.46 49.58 12.35
C SER A 19 108.69 48.29 12.55
N GLY A 20 109.22 47.31 13.29
CA GLY A 20 108.50 46.08 13.64
C GLY A 20 107.23 46.35 14.44
N TYR A 21 107.29 47.26 15.43
CA TYR A 21 106.12 47.70 16.19
C TYR A 21 105.08 48.43 15.31
N PHE A 22 105.54 49.32 14.42
CA PHE A 22 104.67 50.04 13.49
C PHE A 22 103.97 49.10 12.50
N ILE A 23 104.69 48.14 11.92
CA ILE A 23 104.14 47.16 10.97
C ILE A 23 103.13 46.24 11.67
N GLY A 24 103.43 45.77 12.88
CA GLY A 24 102.49 44.98 13.68
C GLY A 24 101.20 45.71 14.01
N ASN A 25 101.28 47.00 14.37
CA ASN A 25 100.10 47.83 14.61
C ASN A 25 99.31 48.15 13.35
N ILE A 26 99.97 48.43 12.21
CA ILE A 26 99.29 48.64 10.93
C ILE A 26 98.53 47.37 10.50
N PHE A 27 99.16 46.19 10.63
CA PHE A 27 98.52 44.92 10.26
C PHE A 27 97.31 44.59 11.15
N GLN A 28 97.37 44.89 12.45
CA GLN A 28 96.21 44.75 13.35
C GLN A 28 95.13 45.81 13.08
N GLN A 29 95.51 47.01 12.67
CA GLN A 29 94.61 48.10 12.35
C GLN A 29 93.82 47.86 11.06
N ASP A 30 94.36 47.07 10.11
CA ASP A 30 93.68 46.70 8.86
C ASP A 30 92.72 45.49 9.02
N GLN A 31 92.91 44.60 10.00
CA GLN A 31 92.01 43.45 10.24
C GLN A 31 90.81 43.76 11.14
N ALA A 32 90.94 44.70 12.08
CA ALA A 32 89.86 45.04 13.00
C ALA A 32 88.58 45.58 12.29
N PRO A 33 88.67 46.42 11.24
CA PRO A 33 87.49 46.93 10.53
C PRO A 33 86.74 45.85 9.74
N SER A 34 87.46 44.91 9.11
CA SER A 34 86.84 43.86 8.30
C SER A 34 86.12 42.80 9.15
N LEU A 35 86.69 42.45 10.30
CA LEU A 35 86.02 41.59 11.29
C LEU A 35 84.79 42.28 11.89
N GLN A 36 84.83 43.60 12.10
CA GLN A 36 83.67 44.35 12.58
C GLN A 36 82.55 44.37 11.55
N GLU A 37 82.87 44.58 10.27
CA GLU A 37 81.90 44.54 9.18
C GLU A 37 81.27 43.14 9.02
N GLU A 38 82.07 42.08 9.15
CA GLU A 38 81.56 40.71 9.14
C GLU A 38 80.63 40.43 10.34
N LEU A 39 80.99 40.91 11.54
CA LEU A 39 80.17 40.81 12.74
C LEU A 39 78.83 41.53 12.56
N ASP A 40 78.85 42.76 12.03
CA ASP A 40 77.64 43.55 11.79
C ASP A 40 76.73 42.88 10.76
N ASN A 41 77.31 42.34 9.68
CA ASN A 41 76.57 41.55 8.68
C ASN A 41 75.95 40.28 9.29
N LYS A 42 76.70 39.56 10.13
CA LYS A 42 76.20 38.37 10.84
C LYS A 42 75.08 38.73 11.82
N ASN A 43 75.20 39.84 12.54
CA ASN A 43 74.16 40.32 13.44
C ASN A 43 72.88 40.70 12.69
N GLN A 44 72.99 41.32 11.51
CA GLN A 44 71.83 41.58 10.64
C GLN A 44 71.18 40.29 10.14
N GLN A 45 71.98 39.29 9.72
CA GLN A 45 71.47 37.97 9.34
C GLN A 45 70.74 37.28 10.49
N ILE A 46 71.29 37.33 11.71
CA ILE A 46 70.66 36.78 12.91
C ILE A 46 69.32 37.48 13.17
N ALA A 47 69.27 38.81 13.13
CA ALA A 47 68.02 39.55 13.34
C ALA A 47 66.95 39.22 12.28
N SER A 48 67.36 39.05 11.02
CA SER A 48 66.46 38.62 9.95
C SER A 48 65.91 37.21 10.19
N LEU A 49 66.78 36.26 10.55
CA LEU A 49 66.38 34.89 10.85
C LEU A 49 65.47 34.81 12.08
N GLN A 50 65.71 35.63 13.10
CA GLN A 50 64.82 35.74 14.27
C GLN A 50 63.42 36.22 13.88
N THR A 51 63.33 37.15 12.94
CA THR A 51 62.03 37.63 12.42
C THR A 51 61.32 36.53 11.63
N GLU A 52 62.04 35.79 10.79
CA GLU A 52 61.49 34.67 10.02
C GLU A 52 61.01 33.53 10.92
N VAL A 53 61.77 33.21 11.99
CA VAL A 53 61.36 32.23 12.99
C VAL A 53 60.06 32.65 13.67
N GLN A 54 59.94 33.91 14.09
CA GLN A 54 58.72 34.41 14.72
C GLN A 54 57.50 34.33 13.79
N ASP A 55 57.67 34.69 12.50
CA ASP A 55 56.60 34.57 11.51
C ASP A 55 56.18 33.11 11.29
N LEU A 56 57.14 32.18 11.23
CA LEU A 56 56.85 30.75 11.12
C LEU A 56 56.14 30.20 12.37
N GLU A 57 56.52 30.65 13.57
CA GLU A 57 55.84 30.30 14.82
C GLU A 57 54.37 30.77 14.80
N ASP A 58 54.12 32.02 14.40
CA ASP A 58 52.77 32.57 14.27
C ASP A 58 51.93 31.81 13.23
N GLN A 59 52.53 31.41 12.11
CA GLN A 59 51.88 30.58 11.08
C GLN A 59 51.55 29.18 11.61
N ILE A 60 52.45 28.56 12.38
CA ILE A 60 52.23 27.25 13.01
C ILE A 60 51.05 27.34 13.99
N ASP A 61 51.00 28.36 14.84
CA ASP A 61 49.92 28.55 15.80
C ASP A 61 48.57 28.76 15.10
N SER A 62 48.55 29.56 14.02
CA SER A 62 47.36 29.74 13.18
C SER A 62 46.88 28.41 12.58
N LYS A 63 47.80 27.59 12.06
CA LYS A 63 47.49 26.27 11.49
C LYS A 63 47.00 25.29 12.56
N ASN A 64 47.58 25.29 13.75
CA ASN A 64 47.13 24.45 14.87
C ASN A 64 45.70 24.80 15.31
N ASN A 65 45.36 26.09 15.33
CA ASN A 65 43.99 26.54 15.60
C ASN A 65 43.02 26.08 14.51
N GLN A 66 43.41 26.17 13.22
CA GLN A 66 42.60 25.65 12.11
C GLN A 66 42.37 24.14 12.22
N ILE A 67 43.40 23.37 12.56
CA ILE A 67 43.32 21.92 12.76
C ILE A 67 42.33 21.59 13.89
N THR A 68 42.41 22.29 15.01
CA THR A 68 41.52 22.08 16.17
C THR A 68 40.05 22.35 15.81
N ASN A 69 39.80 23.42 15.05
CA ASN A 69 38.45 23.75 14.59
C ASN A 69 37.90 22.68 13.63
N LEU A 70 38.71 22.23 12.66
CA LEU A 70 38.32 21.18 11.72
C LEU A 70 38.07 19.83 12.43
N GLN A 71 38.86 19.50 13.45
CA GLN A 71 38.62 18.30 14.27
C GLN A 71 37.26 18.36 14.98
N THR A 72 36.89 19.53 15.51
CA THR A 72 35.58 19.75 16.15
C THR A 72 34.43 19.64 15.15
N GLU A 73 34.60 20.20 13.95
CA GLU A 73 33.61 20.09 12.87
C GLU A 73 33.42 18.63 12.42
N ILE A 74 34.52 17.88 12.24
CA ILE A 74 34.50 16.46 11.90
C ILE A 74 33.72 15.67 12.96
N GLN A 75 33.99 15.90 14.24
CA GLN A 75 33.26 15.23 15.32
C GLN A 75 31.76 15.52 15.26
N THR A 76 31.39 16.80 15.06
CA THR A 76 29.98 17.21 14.93
C THR A 76 29.30 16.52 13.76
N LEU A 77 29.96 16.45 12.61
CA LEU A 77 29.43 15.78 11.41
C LEU A 77 29.28 14.27 11.61
N GLN A 78 30.19 13.62 12.35
CA GLN A 78 30.10 12.20 12.69
C GLN A 78 28.89 11.91 13.60
N GLU A 79 28.64 12.77 14.58
CA GLU A 79 27.47 12.67 15.45
C GLU A 79 26.17 12.84 14.66
N GLN A 80 26.10 13.83 13.76
CA GLN A 80 24.96 14.02 12.86
C GLN A 80 24.73 12.82 11.93
N ALA A 81 25.80 12.27 11.34
CA ALA A 81 25.69 11.10 10.48
C ALA A 81 25.13 9.87 11.23
N THR A 82 25.56 9.68 12.48
CA THR A 82 25.05 8.62 13.35
C THR A 82 23.56 8.81 13.68
N ALA A 83 23.16 10.05 13.98
CA ALA A 83 21.77 10.40 14.24
C ALA A 83 20.88 10.15 13.02
N TYR A 84 21.30 10.60 11.83
CA TYR A 84 20.57 10.34 10.59
C TYR A 84 20.50 8.86 10.24
N SER A 85 21.58 8.10 10.45
CA SER A 85 21.55 6.64 10.25
C SER A 85 20.49 5.98 11.14
N SER A 86 20.40 6.40 12.40
CA SER A 86 19.40 5.88 13.35
C SER A 86 17.98 6.23 12.93
N GLN A 87 17.74 7.47 12.47
CA GLN A 87 16.45 7.90 11.93
C GLN A 87 16.04 7.09 10.70
N ILE A 88 16.98 6.84 9.78
CA ILE A 88 16.72 6.02 8.59
C ILE A 88 16.29 4.61 8.99
N THR A 89 16.98 3.97 9.93
CA THR A 89 16.59 2.64 10.43
C THR A 89 15.19 2.65 11.03
N SER A 90 14.87 3.64 11.88
CA SER A 90 13.52 3.77 12.47
C SER A 90 12.43 3.95 11.41
N LEU A 91 12.67 4.77 10.39
CA LEU A 91 11.71 4.98 9.30
C LEU A 91 11.54 3.72 8.45
N GLN A 92 12.59 2.92 8.26
CA GLN A 92 12.50 1.64 7.56
C GLN A 92 11.62 0.64 8.32
N GLU A 93 11.73 0.57 9.64
CA GLU A 93 10.88 -0.27 10.49
C GLU A 93 9.41 0.18 10.47
N GLU A 94 9.17 1.50 10.49
CA GLU A 94 7.82 2.06 10.35
C GLU A 94 7.19 1.69 9.01
N ILE A 95 7.94 1.81 7.91
CA ILE A 95 7.48 1.42 6.57
C ILE A 95 7.11 -0.07 6.52
N GLN A 96 7.92 -0.96 7.12
CA GLN A 96 7.61 -2.39 7.19
C GLN A 96 6.31 -2.67 7.96
N THR A 97 6.11 -1.95 9.07
CA THR A 97 4.91 -2.05 9.89
C THR A 97 3.67 -1.59 9.11
N LEU A 98 3.76 -0.45 8.43
CA LEU A 98 2.67 0.08 7.60
C LEU A 98 2.33 -0.86 6.44
N ASN A 99 3.32 -1.43 5.75
CA ASN A 99 3.11 -2.41 4.70
C ASN A 99 2.38 -3.67 5.21
N SER A 100 2.74 -4.14 6.40
CA SER A 100 2.06 -5.28 7.03
C SER A 100 0.59 -4.96 7.34
N ARG A 101 0.32 -3.74 7.83
CA ARG A 101 -1.05 -3.27 8.09
C ARG A 101 -1.88 -3.14 6.82
N ILE A 102 -1.30 -2.64 5.73
CA ILE A 102 -1.97 -2.56 4.42
C ILE A 102 -2.38 -3.95 3.94
N SER A 103 -1.47 -4.93 3.99
CA SER A 103 -1.77 -6.31 3.59
C SER A 103 -2.89 -6.95 4.41
N SER A 104 -2.92 -6.66 5.73
CA SER A 104 -4.00 -7.13 6.61
C SER A 104 -5.35 -6.51 6.22
N LEU A 105 -5.39 -5.19 5.99
CA LEU A 105 -6.63 -4.49 5.58
C LEU A 105 -7.13 -4.97 4.21
N GLN A 106 -6.23 -5.24 3.26
CA GLN A 106 -6.60 -5.80 1.96
C GLN A 106 -7.26 -7.18 2.11
N SER A 107 -6.73 -8.02 3.00
CA SER A 107 -7.31 -9.34 3.30
C SER A 107 -8.69 -9.22 3.95
N GLU A 108 -8.86 -8.25 4.86
CA GLU A 108 -10.15 -7.97 5.50
C GLU A 108 -11.19 -7.49 4.48
N VAL A 109 -10.84 -6.58 3.59
CA VAL A 109 -11.71 -6.11 2.49
C VAL A 109 -12.14 -7.27 1.60
N GLN A 110 -11.21 -8.17 1.23
CA GLN A 110 -11.55 -9.35 0.44
C GLN A 110 -12.54 -10.27 1.17
N SER A 111 -12.34 -10.48 2.47
CA SER A 111 -13.25 -11.28 3.32
C SER A 111 -14.64 -10.66 3.38
N LEU A 112 -14.74 -9.35 3.59
CA LEU A 112 -16.01 -8.63 3.61
C LEU A 112 -16.74 -8.69 2.26
N ASN A 113 -16.02 -8.55 1.15
CA ASN A 113 -16.61 -8.70 -0.19
C ASN A 113 -17.18 -10.09 -0.41
N ASN A 114 -16.49 -11.14 0.04
CA ASN A 114 -17.02 -12.50 -0.02
C ASN A 114 -18.28 -12.68 0.82
N GLN A 115 -18.33 -12.10 2.02
CA GLN A 115 -19.52 -12.12 2.88
C GLN A 115 -20.71 -11.38 2.23
N ILE A 116 -20.46 -10.23 1.60
CA ILE A 116 -21.50 -9.48 0.86
C ILE A 116 -22.05 -10.34 -0.29
N ASN A 117 -21.19 -11.00 -1.07
CA ASN A 117 -21.63 -11.86 -2.17
C ASN A 117 -22.49 -13.04 -1.67
N GLN A 118 -22.09 -13.67 -0.57
CA GLN A 118 -22.89 -14.74 0.06
C GLN A 118 -24.24 -14.22 0.55
N LYS A 119 -24.28 -13.03 1.15
CA LYS A 119 -25.52 -12.41 1.61
C LYS A 119 -26.44 -12.05 0.46
N ASN A 120 -25.91 -11.55 -0.66
CA ASN A 120 -26.69 -11.26 -1.86
C ASN A 120 -27.28 -12.53 -2.48
N GLN A 121 -26.54 -13.65 -2.48
CA GLN A 121 -27.07 -14.94 -2.90
C GLN A 121 -28.21 -15.40 -1.98
N GLN A 122 -28.02 -15.31 -0.66
CA GLN A 122 -29.09 -15.64 0.31
C GLN A 122 -30.35 -14.78 0.11
N ILE A 123 -30.19 -13.49 -0.19
CA ILE A 123 -31.30 -12.60 -0.49
C ILE A 123 -32.03 -13.07 -1.76
N ALA A 124 -31.30 -13.35 -2.84
CA ALA A 124 -31.90 -13.82 -4.09
C ALA A 124 -32.65 -15.16 -3.90
N ASP A 125 -32.08 -16.10 -3.15
CA ASP A 125 -32.74 -17.38 -2.84
C ASP A 125 -34.03 -17.16 -2.04
N LEU A 126 -33.99 -16.28 -1.03
CA LEU A 126 -35.17 -15.91 -0.24
C LEU A 126 -36.23 -15.18 -1.08
N GLU A 127 -35.83 -14.33 -2.02
CA GLU A 127 -36.76 -13.66 -2.94
C GLU A 127 -37.51 -14.68 -3.81
N VAL A 128 -36.82 -15.71 -4.30
CA VAL A 128 -37.46 -16.81 -5.05
C VAL A 128 -38.40 -17.61 -4.15
N GLU A 129 -37.98 -17.95 -2.93
CA GLU A 129 -38.82 -18.70 -1.97
C GLU A 129 -40.10 -17.92 -1.63
N VAL A 130 -39.97 -16.61 -1.39
CA VAL A 130 -41.12 -15.73 -1.16
C VAL A 130 -42.05 -15.72 -2.37
N GLU A 131 -41.54 -15.66 -3.59
CA GLU A 131 -42.38 -15.66 -4.78
C GLU A 131 -43.15 -16.99 -4.95
N ILE A 132 -42.49 -18.13 -4.69
CA ILE A 132 -43.13 -19.45 -4.70
C ILE A 132 -44.21 -19.53 -3.62
N MET A 133 -43.94 -19.07 -2.40
CA MET A 133 -44.93 -19.05 -1.33
C MET A 133 -46.10 -18.11 -1.63
N ARG A 134 -45.86 -17.00 -2.34
CA ARG A 134 -46.94 -16.08 -2.73
C ARG A 134 -47.90 -16.76 -3.69
N ILE A 135 -47.40 -17.55 -4.64
CA ILE A 135 -48.22 -18.21 -5.65
C ILE A 135 -48.14 -19.73 -5.45
N SER A 136 -48.96 -20.26 -4.56
CA SER A 136 -48.99 -21.69 -4.21
C SER A 136 -50.41 -22.25 -4.25
N ILE A 137 -50.58 -23.39 -4.91
CA ILE A 137 -51.85 -24.12 -5.01
C ILE A 137 -51.57 -25.60 -4.70
N GLU A 138 -52.42 -26.21 -3.91
CA GLU A 138 -52.38 -27.64 -3.58
C GLU A 138 -53.64 -28.35 -4.12
N ILE A 139 -53.50 -29.60 -4.56
CA ILE A 139 -54.64 -30.45 -4.90
C ILE A 139 -55.12 -31.12 -3.61
N GLU A 140 -56.30 -30.74 -3.15
CA GLU A 140 -56.90 -31.25 -1.90
C GLU A 140 -57.65 -32.56 -2.13
N GLY A 141 -58.20 -32.77 -3.33
CA GLY A 141 -58.95 -33.98 -3.64
C GLY A 141 -59.20 -34.19 -5.12
N VAL A 142 -59.28 -35.46 -5.52
CA VAL A 142 -59.66 -35.89 -6.87
C VAL A 142 -60.73 -36.96 -6.71
N THR A 143 -61.91 -36.74 -7.30
CA THR A 143 -63.02 -37.70 -7.22
C THR A 143 -63.62 -37.93 -8.59
N TRP A 144 -64.01 -39.19 -8.85
CA TRP A 144 -64.73 -39.59 -10.05
C TRP A 144 -66.24 -39.53 -9.83
N ASP A 145 -66.97 -38.79 -10.66
CA ASP A 145 -68.43 -38.84 -10.75
C ASP A 145 -68.84 -39.72 -11.93
N ALA A 146 -69.18 -40.98 -11.62
CA ALA A 146 -69.60 -41.97 -12.61
C ALA A 146 -70.96 -41.67 -13.27
N VAL A 147 -71.79 -40.81 -12.67
CA VAL A 147 -73.10 -40.47 -13.24
C VAL A 147 -72.95 -39.38 -14.29
N ALA A 148 -72.11 -38.39 -14.00
CA ALA A 148 -71.82 -37.29 -14.92
C ALA A 148 -70.68 -37.64 -15.92
N ASP A 149 -69.95 -38.73 -15.67
CA ASP A 149 -68.73 -39.11 -16.42
C ASP A 149 -67.64 -38.03 -16.34
N THR A 150 -67.44 -37.46 -15.14
CA THR A 150 -66.55 -36.30 -14.92
C THR A 150 -65.56 -36.53 -13.77
N VAL A 151 -64.38 -35.89 -13.86
CA VAL A 151 -63.36 -35.88 -12.80
C VAL A 151 -63.44 -34.55 -12.07
N ASN A 152 -63.76 -34.57 -10.78
CA ASN A 152 -63.74 -33.37 -9.94
C ASN A 152 -62.37 -33.22 -9.29
N VAL A 153 -61.78 -32.03 -9.40
CA VAL A 153 -60.47 -31.71 -8.82
C VAL A 153 -60.62 -30.52 -7.89
N THR A 154 -60.52 -30.78 -6.58
CA THR A 154 -60.52 -29.71 -5.58
C THR A 154 -59.10 -29.19 -5.43
N VAL A 155 -58.93 -27.89 -5.69
CA VAL A 155 -57.68 -27.18 -5.50
C VAL A 155 -57.84 -26.14 -4.41
N ARG A 156 -56.80 -25.95 -3.60
CA ARG A 156 -56.75 -24.96 -2.54
C ARG A 156 -55.61 -23.99 -2.81
N ASN A 157 -55.92 -22.70 -2.80
CA ASN A 157 -54.87 -21.68 -2.75
C ASN A 157 -54.23 -21.69 -1.37
N THR A 158 -52.98 -22.12 -1.29
CA THR A 158 -52.15 -22.11 -0.08
C THR A 158 -51.24 -20.89 -0.05
N GLY A 159 -51.18 -20.12 -1.14
CA GLY A 159 -50.42 -18.89 -1.26
C GLY A 159 -51.13 -17.64 -0.73
N GLY A 160 -50.36 -16.56 -0.60
CA GLY A 160 -50.83 -15.30 -0.03
C GLY A 160 -51.54 -14.35 -0.99
N VAL A 161 -51.55 -14.64 -2.31
CA VAL A 161 -52.21 -13.80 -3.31
C VAL A 161 -53.40 -14.51 -3.95
N LYS A 162 -54.40 -13.75 -4.39
CA LYS A 162 -55.51 -14.32 -5.16
C LYS A 162 -54.99 -14.78 -6.51
N VAL A 163 -55.25 -16.05 -6.82
CA VAL A 163 -54.88 -16.71 -8.08
C VAL A 163 -56.12 -17.08 -8.86
N THR A 164 -56.01 -17.05 -10.18
CA THR A 164 -57.02 -17.62 -11.08
C THR A 164 -56.41 -18.85 -11.73
N VAL A 165 -57.11 -19.97 -11.65
CA VAL A 165 -56.73 -21.18 -12.38
C VAL A 165 -57.06 -20.96 -13.85
N GLY A 166 -56.04 -21.03 -14.71
CA GLY A 166 -56.18 -20.77 -16.14
C GLY A 166 -56.55 -22.04 -16.91
N ALA A 167 -55.97 -23.17 -16.53
CA ALA A 167 -56.28 -24.48 -17.10
C ALA A 167 -55.97 -25.58 -16.09
N ILE A 168 -56.73 -26.67 -16.17
CA ILE A 168 -56.38 -27.94 -15.55
C ILE A 168 -56.22 -28.96 -16.67
N SER A 169 -55.09 -29.66 -16.65
CA SER A 169 -54.78 -30.68 -17.66
C SER A 169 -54.57 -32.03 -16.99
N LEU A 170 -55.02 -33.08 -17.66
CA LEU A 170 -54.83 -34.47 -17.24
C LEU A 170 -53.97 -35.22 -18.27
N LYS A 171 -53.06 -36.08 -17.77
CA LYS A 171 -52.25 -36.97 -18.62
C LYS A 171 -52.31 -38.40 -18.13
N GLU A 172 -52.54 -39.32 -19.06
CA GLU A 172 -52.42 -40.75 -18.81
C GLU A 172 -50.95 -41.14 -18.60
N THR A 173 -50.65 -41.86 -17.51
CA THR A 173 -49.27 -42.26 -17.18
C THR A 173 -48.67 -43.24 -18.20
N SER A 174 -49.50 -43.96 -18.98
CA SER A 174 -49.08 -44.97 -19.98
C SER A 174 -48.63 -44.41 -21.33
N GLY A 175 -48.73 -43.10 -21.57
CA GLY A 175 -48.12 -42.43 -22.73
C GLY A 175 -49.08 -42.01 -23.84
N GLU A 176 -49.58 -40.78 -23.76
CA GLU A 176 -49.58 -39.71 -24.80
C GLU A 176 -50.53 -38.56 -24.38
N THR A 177 -50.21 -37.34 -24.86
CA THR A 177 -50.96 -36.07 -24.89
C THR A 177 -51.70 -35.57 -23.63
N TRP A 178 -51.46 -34.31 -23.25
CA TRP A 178 -52.26 -33.62 -22.23
C TRP A 178 -53.65 -33.26 -22.78
N TYR A 179 -54.70 -33.63 -22.04
CA TYR A 179 -56.05 -33.16 -22.31
C TYR A 179 -56.31 -31.94 -21.42
N SER A 180 -56.30 -30.76 -22.02
CA SER A 180 -56.57 -29.49 -21.35
C SER A 180 -58.05 -29.13 -21.47
N ASP A 181 -58.72 -28.86 -20.35
CA ASP A 181 -60.03 -28.21 -20.37
C ASP A 181 -59.86 -26.73 -20.00
N ALA A 182 -60.42 -25.85 -20.84
CA ALA A 182 -60.43 -24.40 -20.68
C ALA A 182 -61.85 -23.89 -20.36
N SER A 183 -62.79 -24.77 -20.02
CA SER A 183 -64.17 -24.41 -19.71
C SER A 183 -64.20 -23.47 -18.48
N ILE A 184 -64.58 -22.21 -18.73
CA ILE A 184 -64.59 -21.12 -17.75
C ILE A 184 -65.94 -21.06 -17.00
N GLU A 185 -66.77 -22.10 -17.09
CA GLU A 185 -68.14 -22.10 -16.55
C GLU A 185 -68.17 -22.60 -15.09
N ALA A 186 -67.42 -21.93 -14.22
CA ALA A 186 -67.64 -22.01 -12.77
C ALA A 186 -68.59 -20.88 -12.36
N THR A 187 -69.88 -21.16 -12.18
CA THR A 187 -70.82 -20.21 -11.57
C THR A 187 -70.94 -20.47 -10.07
N GLY A 188 -70.19 -19.68 -9.29
CA GLY A 188 -70.24 -19.65 -7.83
C GLY A 188 -69.25 -18.62 -7.28
N THR A 189 -69.60 -17.91 -6.21
CA THR A 189 -68.61 -17.10 -5.48
C THR A 189 -67.76 -18.06 -4.67
N ILE A 190 -66.44 -18.01 -4.79
CA ILE A 190 -65.58 -18.92 -4.04
C ILE A 190 -64.44 -18.18 -3.32
N ASP A 191 -64.53 -18.10 -1.98
CA ASP A 191 -63.36 -18.11 -1.09
C ASP A 191 -62.74 -19.51 -1.26
N ALA A 192 -61.74 -19.59 -2.13
CA ALA A 192 -61.51 -20.67 -3.11
C ALA A 192 -61.62 -22.15 -2.62
N GLY A 193 -62.80 -22.78 -2.73
CA GLY A 193 -63.08 -24.21 -2.84
C GLY A 193 -63.70 -24.66 -4.19
N GLU A 194 -63.34 -25.87 -4.61
CA GLU A 194 -63.97 -26.68 -5.66
C GLU A 194 -63.95 -26.14 -7.11
N ALA A 195 -63.04 -26.70 -7.93
CA ALA A 195 -63.12 -26.65 -9.39
C ALA A 195 -63.71 -27.96 -9.90
N MET A 196 -64.72 -27.88 -10.77
CA MET A 196 -65.32 -29.03 -11.47
C MET A 196 -64.75 -29.08 -12.89
N ILE A 197 -64.29 -30.24 -13.35
CA ILE A 197 -63.84 -30.44 -14.75
C ILE A 197 -64.92 -31.24 -15.48
N LEU A 198 -65.53 -30.65 -16.51
CA LEU A 198 -66.54 -31.30 -17.33
C LEU A 198 -65.90 -31.84 -18.61
N ILE A 199 -65.72 -33.16 -18.70
CA ILE A 199 -65.24 -33.81 -19.93
C ILE A 199 -66.47 -34.16 -20.77
N TRP A 200 -66.65 -33.48 -21.91
CA TRP A 200 -67.77 -33.77 -22.82
C TRP A 200 -67.42 -34.96 -23.73
N ASP A 201 -68.15 -36.07 -23.61
CA ASP A 201 -68.12 -37.14 -24.59
C ASP A 201 -68.92 -36.75 -25.84
N GLY A 202 -68.23 -36.58 -26.97
CA GLY A 202 -68.90 -36.43 -28.25
C GLY A 202 -69.59 -37.74 -28.59
N ALA A 203 -70.88 -37.86 -28.24
CA ALA A 203 -71.84 -38.88 -28.62
C ALA A 203 -71.30 -40.09 -29.41
N GLY A 204 -71.20 -41.23 -28.73
CA GLY A 204 -71.36 -42.54 -29.36
C GLY A 204 -70.18 -43.50 -29.24
N LEU A 205 -70.50 -44.65 -28.63
CA LEU A 205 -69.74 -45.91 -28.62
C LEU A 205 -68.64 -46.03 -27.56
N GLY A 206 -69.05 -46.38 -26.34
CA GLY A 206 -68.52 -47.54 -25.61
C GLY A 206 -67.00 -47.70 -25.49
N PHE A 207 -66.26 -46.63 -25.22
CA PHE A 207 -64.91 -46.72 -24.70
C PHE A 207 -64.95 -46.49 -23.18
N ASP A 208 -64.35 -47.39 -22.42
CA ASP A 208 -64.04 -47.16 -21.01
C ASP A 208 -63.05 -45.99 -20.98
N LEU A 209 -63.53 -44.78 -20.62
CA LEU A 209 -62.76 -43.54 -20.73
C LEU A 209 -61.62 -43.43 -19.71
N PHE A 210 -61.50 -44.43 -18.81
CA PHE A 210 -60.41 -44.53 -17.83
C PHE A 210 -59.72 -45.90 -17.85
N PRO A 211 -59.03 -46.29 -18.94
CA PRO A 211 -58.34 -47.57 -19.01
C PRO A 211 -57.06 -47.59 -18.14
N ALA A 212 -56.58 -46.42 -17.71
CA ALA A 212 -55.36 -46.31 -16.94
C ALA A 212 -55.61 -46.43 -15.44
N THR A 213 -54.67 -47.07 -14.75
CA THR A 213 -54.68 -47.25 -13.29
C THR A 213 -54.17 -46.00 -12.54
N SER A 214 -53.64 -45.00 -13.25
CA SER A 214 -53.15 -43.74 -12.67
C SER A 214 -53.11 -42.61 -13.71
N TYR A 215 -53.29 -41.38 -13.23
CA TYR A 215 -53.19 -40.15 -14.01
C TYR A 215 -52.32 -39.12 -13.29
N THR A 216 -51.69 -38.22 -14.05
CA THR A 216 -51.03 -37.02 -13.51
C THR A 216 -51.87 -35.79 -13.81
N ILE A 217 -52.02 -34.92 -12.82
CA ILE A 217 -52.74 -33.65 -12.94
C ILE A 217 -51.73 -32.51 -12.93
N GLN A 218 -51.85 -31.59 -13.88
CA GLN A 218 -51.12 -30.32 -13.90
C GLN A 218 -52.12 -29.18 -13.84
N VAL A 219 -51.83 -28.20 -12.97
CA VAL A 219 -52.65 -27.00 -12.79
C VAL A 219 -51.82 -25.79 -13.17
N ASP A 220 -52.23 -25.09 -14.22
CA ASP A 220 -51.59 -23.86 -14.65
C ASP A 220 -52.40 -22.66 -14.11
N TYR A 221 -51.72 -21.75 -13.41
CA TYR A 221 -52.34 -20.61 -12.74
C TYR A 221 -51.58 -19.32 -13.02
N TYR A 222 -52.29 -18.19 -12.91
CA TYR A 222 -51.71 -16.85 -13.01
C TYR A 222 -52.16 -15.98 -11.83
N SER A 223 -51.25 -15.13 -11.35
CA SER A 223 -51.54 -14.17 -10.29
C SER A 223 -51.90 -12.80 -10.90
N ASN A 224 -52.89 -12.13 -10.31
CA ASN A 224 -53.18 -10.73 -10.60
C ASN A 224 -52.55 -9.87 -9.52
N TYR A 225 -51.24 -9.58 -9.64
CA TYR A 225 -50.53 -8.69 -8.72
C TYR A 225 -50.39 -7.28 -9.30
N THR A 226 -51.01 -6.29 -8.66
CA THR A 226 -50.75 -4.88 -8.96
C THR A 226 -49.73 -4.35 -7.96
N ALA A 227 -48.46 -4.32 -8.35
CA ALA A 227 -47.40 -3.72 -7.55
C ALA A 227 -47.58 -2.19 -7.50
N GLN A 228 -48.01 -1.63 -6.37
CA GLN A 228 -47.79 -0.20 -6.12
C GLN A 228 -46.33 -0.02 -5.69
N TYR A 229 -45.44 0.19 -6.66
CA TYR A 229 -44.09 0.69 -6.37
C TYR A 229 -44.21 2.15 -5.89
N SER A 230 -44.19 2.36 -4.58
CA SER A 230 -43.86 3.67 -4.00
C SER A 230 -42.35 3.71 -3.79
N GLY A 231 -41.61 3.76 -4.90
CA GLY A 231 -40.15 3.92 -4.88
C GLY A 231 -39.79 5.40 -4.79
N VAL A 232 -39.33 5.82 -3.60
CA VAL A 232 -38.64 7.10 -3.42
C VAL A 232 -37.30 7.00 -4.16
N THR A 233 -37.05 7.89 -5.11
CA THR A 233 -35.74 8.04 -5.77
C THR A 233 -34.71 8.61 -4.77
N PRO A 234 -33.53 7.99 -4.60
CA PRO A 234 -32.41 8.64 -3.93
C PRO A 234 -31.86 9.76 -4.82
N GLU A 235 -31.54 10.91 -4.22
CA GLU A 235 -30.74 12.00 -4.83
C GLU A 235 -29.29 11.58 -5.11
#